data_AF-A0A377V0P9-F1
#
_entry.id   AF-A0A377V0P9-F1
#
_cell.length_a   1.000
_cell.length_b   1.000
_cell.length_c   1.000
_cell.angle_alpha   90.00
_cell.angle_beta   90.00
_cell.angle_gamma   90.00
#
_symmetry.space_group_name_H-M   'P 1'
#
loop_
_entity.id
_entity.type
_entity.pdbx_description
1 polymer ?
#
loop_
_entity_poly.entity_id
_entity_poly.type
_entity_poly.pdbx_seq_one_letter_code
_entity_poly.pdbx_strand_id
1 'polypeptide(L)'
;MHRGSFLVPTSAPSYRRRCWPTRNRAHPDEIVFAAPAGSVMIYNAHAWHGGTRNREGSRRRVLHGLYIDRADTPQQDQRRWLTPETASRLTPAQKWLLDVE
;
A
#
# COMPACT_ATOMS: atom_id res chain seq x y z
N MET A 1 13.74 3.53 -15.92
CA MET A 1 13.02 2.42 -15.27
C MET A 1 12.66 2.96 -13.89
N HIS A 2 11.41 3.35 -13.68
CA HIS A 2 11.03 4.16 -12.52
C HIS A 2 11.32 3.41 -11.22
N ARG A 3 12.23 3.92 -10.39
CA ARG A 3 12.44 3.38 -9.04
C ARG A 3 11.18 3.64 -8.21
N GLY A 4 10.49 2.58 -7.80
CA GLY A 4 9.22 2.63 -7.08
C GLY A 4 9.39 2.67 -5.56
N SER A 5 8.40 2.13 -4.85
CA SER A 5 8.47 1.92 -3.40
C SER A 5 9.60 0.93 -3.04
N PHE A 6 10.10 1.00 -1.81
CA PHE A 6 10.98 -0.04 -1.26
C PHE A 6 10.22 -0.90 -0.25
N LEU A 7 10.71 -2.12 -0.05
CA LEU A 7 10.26 -3.07 0.96
C LEU A 7 11.49 -3.72 1.62
N VAL A 8 11.43 -4.02 2.91
CA VAL A 8 12.43 -4.82 3.63
C VAL A 8 11.79 -6.17 4.03
N PRO A 9 12.00 -7.26 3.28
CA PRO A 9 11.24 -8.51 3.46
C PRO A 9 11.39 -9.16 4.84
N THR A 10 12.56 -9.04 5.45
CA THR A 10 12.91 -9.69 6.74
C THR A 10 12.41 -8.93 7.96
N SER A 11 11.70 -7.81 7.78
CA SER A 11 11.28 -6.95 8.89
C SER A 11 10.02 -7.42 9.63
N ALA A 12 9.39 -8.53 9.23
CA ALA A 12 8.23 -9.12 9.91
C ALA A 12 8.51 -10.57 10.39
N PRO A 13 8.20 -10.96 11.64
CA PRO A 13 8.20 -10.23 12.89
C PRO A 13 9.43 -10.57 13.77
N SER A 14 10.25 -9.57 14.08
CA SER A 14 10.87 -9.52 15.41
C SER A 14 10.13 -8.47 16.22
N TYR A 15 9.76 -8.80 17.45
CA TYR A 15 8.83 -8.09 18.35
C TYR A 15 9.15 -6.60 18.65
N ARG A 16 10.19 -6.01 18.06
CA ARG A 16 10.59 -4.61 18.28
C ARG A 16 10.19 -3.74 17.10
N ARG A 17 8.98 -3.16 17.18
CA ARG A 17 8.54 -2.00 16.38
C ARG A 17 9.39 -0.77 16.71
N ARG A 18 10.63 -0.72 16.23
CA ARG A 18 11.45 0.50 16.30
C ARG A 18 11.47 1.16 14.93
N CYS A 19 11.46 2.49 14.92
CA CYS A 19 11.84 3.25 13.75
C CYS A 19 13.26 2.80 13.33
N TRP A 20 13.52 2.73 12.03
CA TRP A 20 14.88 2.51 11.55
C TRP A 20 15.81 3.59 12.14
N PRO A 21 16.94 3.24 12.76
CA PRO A 21 17.69 4.16 13.62
C PRO A 21 18.22 5.39 12.88
N THR A 22 18.37 5.30 11.56
CA THR A 22 18.96 6.34 10.72
C THR A 22 17.99 6.79 9.64
N ARG A 23 17.31 7.93 9.87
CA ARG A 23 16.31 8.52 8.96
C ARG A 23 16.76 8.67 7.50
N ASN A 24 18.06 8.85 7.25
CA ASN A 24 18.60 9.15 5.92
C ASN A 24 19.45 8.03 5.30
N ARG A 25 19.43 6.82 5.88
CA ARG A 25 20.19 5.68 5.32
C ARG A 25 19.23 4.60 4.86
N ALA A 26 19.43 4.14 3.62
CA ALA A 26 18.82 2.93 3.07
C ALA A 26 19.02 1.74 4.02
N HIS A 27 18.02 0.87 4.09
CA HIS A 27 18.18 -0.40 4.80
C HIS A 27 19.03 -1.34 3.93
N PRO A 28 20.01 -2.09 4.49
CA PRO A 28 20.85 -2.99 3.69
C PRO A 28 20.03 -4.02 2.91
N ASP A 29 18.94 -4.49 3.50
CA ASP A 29 18.01 -5.46 2.88
C ASP A 29 16.83 -4.80 2.15
N GLU A 30 16.91 -3.49 1.83
CA GLU A 30 15.85 -2.86 1.05
C GLU A 30 15.81 -3.42 -0.39
N ILE A 31 14.61 -3.74 -0.85
CA ILE A 31 14.34 -4.12 -2.23
C ILE A 31 13.52 -3.01 -2.87
N VAL A 32 14.01 -2.45 -3.97
CA VAL A 32 13.28 -1.44 -4.75
C VAL A 32 12.38 -2.14 -5.75
N PHE A 33 11.07 -1.90 -5.64
CA PHE A 33 10.10 -2.36 -6.63
C PHE A 33 10.20 -1.47 -7.88
N ALA A 34 10.74 -2.01 -8.96
CA ALA A 34 10.83 -1.36 -10.27
C ALA A 34 10.12 -2.23 -11.31
N ALA A 35 8.88 -1.86 -11.64
CA ALA A 35 8.02 -2.62 -12.52
C ALA A 35 7.26 -1.70 -13.48
N PRO A 36 6.83 -2.20 -14.66
CA PRO A 36 6.04 -1.40 -15.60
C PRO A 36 4.66 -1.03 -15.03
N ALA A 37 3.98 -0.08 -15.69
CA ALA A 37 2.60 0.26 -15.36
C ALA A 37 1.69 -0.98 -15.47
N GLY A 38 0.78 -1.15 -14.51
CA GLY A 38 -0.09 -2.32 -14.41
C GLY A 38 0.47 -3.45 -13.55
N SER A 39 1.74 -3.40 -13.14
CA SER A 39 2.28 -4.33 -12.14
C SER A 39 1.75 -4.03 -10.74
N VAL A 40 1.53 -5.08 -9.94
CA VAL A 40 1.00 -4.98 -8.57
C VAL A 40 2.03 -5.56 -7.60
N MET A 41 2.26 -4.83 -6.49
CA MET A 41 3.05 -5.29 -5.36
C MET A 41 2.11 -5.55 -4.18
N ILE A 42 2.07 -6.80 -3.72
CA ILE A 42 1.33 -7.20 -2.51
C ILE A 42 2.36 -7.49 -1.42
N TYR A 43 2.20 -6.88 -0.26
CA TYR A 43 3.12 -7.07 0.87
C TYR A 43 2.36 -6.93 2.19
N ASN A 44 2.92 -7.51 3.25
CA ASN A 44 2.38 -7.37 4.59
C ASN A 44 2.62 -5.94 5.11
N ALA A 45 1.57 -5.25 5.57
CA ALA A 45 1.67 -3.88 6.08
C ALA A 45 2.63 -3.71 7.27
N HIS A 46 2.97 -4.80 7.98
CA HIS A 46 3.95 -4.80 9.06
C HIS A 46 5.41 -4.77 8.57
N ALA A 47 5.67 -5.07 7.30
CA ALA A 47 7.00 -4.93 6.75
C ALA A 47 7.38 -3.45 6.64
N TRP A 48 8.64 -3.11 6.88
CA TRP A 48 9.16 -1.77 6.59
C TRP A 48 9.10 -1.52 5.10
N HIS A 49 8.50 -0.40 4.73
CA HIS A 49 8.30 0.01 3.35
C HIS A 49 8.19 1.53 3.27
N GLY A 50 8.32 2.07 2.07
CA GLY A 50 8.14 3.50 1.85
C GLY A 50 8.43 3.95 0.43
N GLY A 51 8.17 5.23 0.16
CA GLY A 51 8.54 5.86 -1.10
C GLY A 51 10.05 6.13 -1.15
N THR A 52 10.65 5.93 -2.33
CA THR A 52 12.04 6.32 -2.60
C THR A 52 12.12 7.72 -3.21
N ARG A 53 13.31 8.35 -3.12
CA ARG A 53 13.61 9.63 -3.79
C ARG A 53 13.45 9.49 -5.30
N ASN A 54 12.57 10.29 -5.89
CA ASN A 54 12.45 10.40 -7.33
C ASN A 54 13.68 11.14 -7.90
N ARG A 55 14.47 10.46 -8.72
CA ARG A 55 15.67 11.03 -9.37
C ARG A 55 15.47 11.38 -10.85
N GLU A 56 14.41 10.85 -11.46
CA GLU A 56 14.12 11.03 -12.89
C GLU A 56 13.27 12.28 -13.17
N GLY A 57 12.69 12.90 -12.13
CA GLY A 57 11.89 14.13 -12.24
C GLY A 57 10.49 13.94 -12.81
N SER A 58 10.25 12.87 -13.57
CA SER A 58 8.92 12.49 -14.06
C SER A 58 7.96 12.12 -12.92
N ARG A 59 6.66 12.43 -13.06
CA ARG A 59 5.64 12.11 -12.05
C ARG A 59 5.42 10.60 -11.92
N ARG A 60 5.54 10.08 -10.69
CA ARG A 60 5.22 8.68 -10.34
C ARG A 60 3.81 8.60 -9.73
N ARG A 61 2.92 7.82 -10.34
CA ARG A 61 1.55 7.55 -9.82
C ARG A 61 1.46 6.12 -9.31
N VAL A 62 0.79 5.94 -8.18
CA VAL A 62 0.50 4.65 -7.56
C VAL A 62 -0.93 4.68 -7.06
N LEU A 63 -1.65 3.57 -7.22
CA LEU A 63 -2.90 3.32 -6.51
C LEU A 63 -2.56 2.44 -5.31
N HIS A 64 -2.94 2.88 -4.12
CA HIS A 64 -2.67 2.18 -2.87
C HIS A 64 -3.97 1.58 -2.34
N GLY A 65 -3.97 0.26 -2.11
CA GLY A 65 -5.06 -0.45 -1.46
C GLY A 65 -4.58 -1.04 -0.14
N LEU A 66 -5.29 -0.69 0.95
CA LEU A 66 -5.07 -1.28 2.27
C LEU A 66 -6.23 -2.25 2.55
N TYR A 67 -5.88 -3.50 2.84
CA TYR A 67 -6.83 -4.53 3.26
C TYR A 67 -6.57 -4.86 4.72
N ILE A 68 -7.62 -4.82 5.53
CA ILE A 68 -7.59 -5.10 6.96
C ILE A 68 -8.66 -6.13 7.30
N ASP A 69 -8.66 -6.59 8.55
CA ASP A 69 -9.75 -7.42 9.05
C ASP A 69 -11.08 -6.63 9.01
N ARG A 70 -12.20 -7.32 8.77
CA ARG A 70 -13.52 -6.66 8.71
C ARG A 70 -13.93 -6.06 10.05
N ALA A 71 -13.45 -6.60 11.16
CA ALA A 71 -13.76 -6.07 12.48
C ALA A 71 -13.01 -4.76 12.80
N ASP A 72 -11.97 -4.42 12.04
CA ASP A 72 -11.18 -3.22 12.25
C ASP A 72 -11.80 -1.98 11.57
N THR A 73 -11.32 -0.79 11.96
CA THR A 73 -11.78 0.47 11.37
C THR A 73 -11.09 0.76 10.04
N PRO A 74 -11.84 0.90 8.93
CA PRO A 74 -11.24 1.24 7.65
C PRO A 74 -10.67 2.66 7.65
N GLN A 75 -9.61 2.86 6.88
CA GLN A 75 -8.98 4.18 6.73
C GLN A 75 -9.92 5.21 6.07
N GLN A 76 -10.87 4.74 5.25
CA GLN A 76 -11.85 5.57 4.54
C GLN A 76 -13.25 5.05 4.82
N ASP A 77 -14.18 5.97 5.07
CA ASP A 77 -15.61 5.66 5.19
C ASP A 77 -16.23 5.50 3.79
N GLN A 78 -16.16 4.29 3.25
CA GLN A 78 -16.65 4.01 1.90
C GLN A 78 -18.15 4.26 1.77
N ARG A 79 -18.95 3.90 2.79
CA ARG A 79 -20.40 4.08 2.79
C ARG A 79 -20.80 5.56 2.63
N ARG A 80 -20.09 6.46 3.32
CA ARG A 80 -20.36 7.91 3.26
C ARG A 80 -20.10 8.51 1.89
N TRP A 81 -19.06 8.06 1.19
CA TRP A 81 -18.60 8.69 -0.05
C TRP A 81 -19.04 7.95 -1.32
N LEU A 82 -19.58 6.74 -1.20
CA LEU A 82 -20.04 5.97 -2.35
C LEU A 82 -21.24 6.64 -3.02
N THR A 83 -21.10 6.95 -4.31
CA THR A 83 -22.20 7.51 -5.10
C THR A 83 -23.15 6.40 -5.58
N PRO A 84 -24.45 6.69 -5.78
CA PRO A 84 -25.40 5.70 -6.32
C PRO A 84 -24.99 5.13 -7.68
N GLU A 85 -24.43 5.97 -8.55
CA GLU A 85 -23.90 5.56 -9.87
C GLU A 85 -22.72 4.58 -9.73
N THR A 86 -21.86 4.77 -8.74
CA THR A 86 -20.76 3.83 -8.52
C THR A 86 -21.27 2.55 -7.88
N ALA A 87 -22.18 2.64 -6.90
CA ALA A 87 -22.78 1.51 -6.23
C ALA A 87 -23.52 0.57 -7.19
N SER A 88 -24.20 1.11 -8.21
CA SER A 88 -24.95 0.32 -9.20
C SER A 88 -24.06 -0.53 -10.11
N ARG A 89 -22.75 -0.21 -10.21
CA ARG A 89 -21.77 -0.96 -11.00
C ARG A 89 -21.05 -2.05 -10.20
N LEU A 90 -21.23 -2.09 -8.87
CA LEU A 90 -20.50 -3.04 -8.01
C LEU A 90 -21.21 -4.39 -7.96
N THR A 91 -20.42 -5.47 -8.05
CA THR A 91 -20.91 -6.83 -7.79
C THR A 91 -21.12 -7.06 -6.29
N PRO A 92 -21.92 -8.08 -5.89
CA PRO A 92 -22.08 -8.41 -4.47
C PRO A 92 -20.76 -8.62 -3.73
N ALA A 93 -19.79 -9.29 -4.36
CA ALA A 93 -18.47 -9.52 -3.76
C ALA A 93 -17.67 -8.21 -3.58
N GLN A 94 -17.79 -7.25 -4.51
CA GLN A 94 -17.13 -5.95 -4.38
C GLN A 94 -17.77 -5.10 -3.29
N LYS A 95 -19.10 -5.13 -3.16
CA LYS A 95 -19.80 -4.43 -2.09
C LYS A 95 -19.43 -4.98 -0.71
N TRP A 96 -19.36 -6.31 -0.61
CA TRP A 96 -18.88 -7.00 0.58
C TRP A 96 -17.43 -6.62 0.93
N LEU A 97 -16.55 -6.55 -0.08
CA LEU A 97 -15.14 -6.18 0.12
C LEU A 97 -14.97 -4.73 0.59
N LEU A 98 -15.78 -3.81 0.07
CA LEU A 98 -15.75 -2.39 0.43
C LEU A 98 -16.53 -2.07 1.72
N ASP A 99 -17.19 -3.08 2.31
CA ASP A 99 -18.08 -2.94 3.47
C ASP A 99 -19.15 -1.86 3.23
N VAL A 100 -19.86 -1.96 2.11
CA VAL A 100 -20.95 -1.02 1.75
C VAL A 100 -22.31 -1.70 1.63
N GLU A 101 -22.34 -3.03 1.59
CA GLU A 101 -23.52 -3.89 1.61
C GLU A 101 -23.14 -5.30 2.09
#